data_AF-R6Z976-F1
#
_entry.id   AF-R6Z976-F1
#
_cell.length_a   1.000
_cell.length_b   1.000
_cell.length_c   1.000
_cell.angle_alpha   90.00
_cell.angle_beta   90.00
_cell.angle_gamma   90.00
#
_symmetry.space_group_name_H-M   'P 1'
#
loop_
_entity.id
_entity.type
_entity.pdbx_description
1 polymer ?
#
loop_
_entity_poly.entity_id
_entity_poly.type
_entity_poly.pdbx_seq_one_letter_code
_entity_poly.pdbx_strand_id
1 'polypeptide(L)'
;MKWKKFTLTTTTAAVDLVSSMFDEIGIEGIEIEDNVPLTEKETKGMFIDILPELPPDDGTAKVSFYLDDDADVEGILAQVKEGLEELKLFVDLGTCEIEASETEDKDWINNWKQYFKPFTVDDILIKPTWETIPEEHKDKLLIQIDPGTAFGTGMHETTQLCIRQLRKYVTPETKLLDVGTGSGILGIAALKLGAREVFGTDLDENAITAVGENLESNDIGADRFTVVQGNIIDDKAIQDQAGYECYDVAVANILADVIIMLQKEIPVHIKKGGIFITSGIINMKEEAVREAFAANDAFEVVEVTYQGEWVSVTAKRVK
;
A
#
# COMPACT_ATOMS: atom_id res chain seq x y z
N MET A 1 -18.92 -10.56 11.19
CA MET A 1 -19.14 -11.76 12.01
C MET A 1 -18.52 -11.50 13.37
N LYS A 2 -18.92 -12.27 14.38
CA LYS A 2 -18.33 -12.22 15.71
C LYS A 2 -17.42 -13.43 15.85
N TRP A 3 -16.20 -13.21 16.27
CA TRP A 3 -15.20 -14.25 16.47
C TRP A 3 -14.83 -14.32 17.94
N LYS A 4 -14.63 -15.54 18.45
CA LYS A 4 -14.01 -15.73 19.77
C LYS A 4 -12.50 -15.70 19.57
N LYS A 5 -11.86 -14.64 20.07
CA LYS A 5 -10.41 -14.47 20.07
C LYS A 5 -9.86 -15.13 21.34
N PHE A 6 -8.90 -16.04 21.18
CA PHE A 6 -8.15 -16.63 22.28
C PHE A 6 -6.71 -16.15 22.19
N THR A 7 -6.22 -15.48 23.22
CA THR A 7 -4.89 -14.87 23.24
C THR A 7 -4.01 -15.65 24.21
N LEU A 8 -2.97 -16.32 23.69
CA LEU A 8 -1.95 -16.98 24.49
C LEU A 8 -0.77 -16.02 24.72
N THR A 9 -0.46 -15.72 25.98
CA THR A 9 0.79 -15.02 26.34
C THR A 9 1.92 -16.03 26.46
N THR A 10 2.98 -15.85 25.68
CA THR A 10 4.16 -16.73 25.60
C THR A 10 5.45 -15.92 25.46
N THR A 11 6.59 -16.58 25.30
CA THR A 11 7.86 -15.90 24.99
C THR A 11 8.03 -15.73 23.48
N THR A 12 8.78 -14.70 23.07
CA THR A 12 9.16 -14.46 21.67
C THR A 12 9.84 -15.68 21.03
N ALA A 13 10.70 -16.36 21.79
CA ALA A 13 11.44 -17.54 21.30
C ALA A 13 10.54 -18.77 21.04
N ALA A 14 9.33 -18.78 21.60
CA ALA A 14 8.38 -19.88 21.47
C ALA A 14 7.35 -19.68 20.34
N VAL A 15 7.27 -18.49 19.75
CA VAL A 15 6.23 -18.13 18.76
C VAL A 15 6.17 -19.11 17.60
N ASP A 16 7.31 -19.46 17.00
CA ASP A 16 7.36 -20.39 15.86
C ASP A 16 6.83 -21.79 16.23
N LEU A 17 7.20 -22.30 17.41
CA LEU A 17 6.80 -23.62 17.87
C LEU A 17 5.31 -23.67 18.24
N VAL A 18 4.82 -22.62 18.89
CA VAL A 18 3.39 -22.45 19.20
C VAL A 18 2.58 -22.34 17.92
N SER A 19 3.05 -21.56 16.94
CA SER A 19 2.40 -21.40 15.64
C SER A 19 2.30 -22.71 14.89
N SER A 20 3.37 -23.50 14.88
CA SER A 20 3.38 -24.85 14.29
C SER A 20 2.40 -25.79 14.99
N MET A 21 2.31 -25.73 16.32
CA MET A 21 1.37 -26.55 17.10
C MET A 21 -0.09 -26.15 16.83
N PHE A 22 -0.38 -24.87 16.65
CA PHE A 22 -1.70 -24.39 16.25
C PHE A 22 -2.11 -24.90 14.86
N ASP A 23 -1.18 -24.87 13.89
CA ASP A 23 -1.42 -25.44 12.55
C ASP A 23 -1.75 -26.95 12.62
N GLU A 24 -1.02 -27.73 13.43
CA GLU A 24 -1.29 -29.16 13.63
C GLU A 24 -2.66 -29.47 14.26
N ILE A 25 -3.14 -28.58 15.14
CA ILE A 25 -4.48 -28.66 15.76
C ILE A 25 -5.58 -28.30 14.74
N GLY A 26 -5.23 -27.64 13.64
CA GLY A 26 -6.17 -27.19 12.61
C GLY A 26 -6.64 -25.75 12.79
N ILE A 27 -5.87 -24.91 13.49
CA ILE A 27 -6.11 -23.48 13.59
C ILE A 27 -5.53 -22.81 12.33
N GLU A 28 -6.40 -22.32 11.44
CA GLU A 28 -5.99 -21.81 10.11
C GLU A 28 -5.51 -20.35 10.12
N GLY A 29 -5.68 -19.62 11.23
CA GLY A 29 -5.34 -18.20 11.31
C GLY A 29 -4.87 -17.81 12.70
N ILE A 30 -3.69 -17.20 12.76
CA ILE A 30 -3.09 -16.69 13.98
C ILE A 30 -2.67 -15.23 13.81
N GLU A 31 -2.71 -14.48 14.90
CA GLU A 31 -2.18 -13.12 15.00
C GLU A 31 -1.07 -13.13 16.05
N ILE A 32 0.09 -12.57 15.68
CA ILE A 32 1.24 -12.47 16.57
C ILE A 32 1.41 -11.00 16.94
N GLU A 33 1.35 -10.71 18.24
CA GLU A 33 1.68 -9.40 18.80
C GLU A 33 2.98 -9.55 19.61
N ASP A 34 4.08 -9.04 19.07
CA ASP A 34 5.36 -8.98 19.77
C ASP A 34 6.06 -7.63 19.51
N ASN A 35 7.21 -7.45 20.16
CA ASN A 35 8.05 -6.27 20.01
C ASN A 35 9.31 -6.59 19.20
N VAL A 36 9.30 -7.67 18.40
CA VAL A 36 10.43 -8.03 17.55
C VAL A 36 10.47 -7.08 16.36
N PRO A 37 11.53 -6.27 16.22
CA PRO A 37 11.65 -5.41 15.06
C PRO A 37 11.83 -6.25 13.81
N LEU A 38 11.06 -5.95 12.77
CA LEU A 38 11.28 -6.51 11.44
C LEU A 38 12.72 -6.22 10.99
N THR A 39 13.37 -7.23 10.41
CA THR A 39 14.72 -7.03 9.86
C THR A 39 14.67 -6.08 8.67
N GLU A 40 15.78 -5.38 8.41
CA GLU A 40 15.89 -4.51 7.23
C GLU A 40 15.55 -5.24 5.91
N LYS A 41 15.76 -6.56 5.86
CA LYS A 41 15.46 -7.37 4.68
C LYS A 41 13.96 -7.59 4.52
N GLU A 42 13.24 -7.84 5.61
CA GLU A 42 11.79 -8.03 5.63
C GLU A 42 11.08 -6.73 5.30
N THR A 43 11.50 -5.61 5.92
CA THR A 43 10.93 -4.28 5.62
C THR A 43 11.18 -3.85 4.17
N LYS A 44 12.32 -4.19 3.56
CA LYS A 44 12.60 -3.84 2.16
C LYS A 44 11.76 -4.63 1.15
N GLY A 45 11.33 -5.84 1.50
CA GLY A 45 10.48 -6.68 0.65
C GLY A 45 8.99 -6.35 0.77
N MET A 46 8.57 -5.87 1.93
CA MET A 46 7.19 -5.51 2.22
C MET A 46 7.02 -4.01 1.94
N PHE A 47 6.29 -3.68 0.89
CA PHE A 47 6.04 -2.30 0.45
C PHE A 47 5.04 -1.61 1.42
N ILE A 48 5.48 -1.39 2.68
CA ILE A 48 4.63 -0.97 3.80
C ILE A 48 4.63 0.56 3.93
N ASP A 49 3.43 1.16 3.93
CA ASP A 49 3.26 2.60 4.09
C ASP A 49 3.46 3.09 5.53
N ILE A 50 3.03 2.31 6.53
CA ILE A 50 3.02 2.67 7.95
C ILE A 50 3.69 1.55 8.75
N LEU A 51 4.90 1.80 9.25
CA LEU A 51 5.56 0.90 10.20
C LEU A 51 5.31 1.42 11.63
N PRO A 52 4.73 0.63 12.55
CA PRO A 52 4.59 1.06 13.94
C PRO A 52 5.97 1.17 14.62
N GLU A 53 6.19 2.23 15.40
CA GLU A 53 7.31 2.27 16.34
C GLU A 53 6.98 1.36 17.53
N LEU A 54 7.61 0.20 17.58
CA LEU A 54 7.45 -0.75 18.67
C LEU A 54 8.41 -0.41 19.83
N PRO A 55 8.01 -0.61 21.09
CA PRO A 55 8.93 -0.58 22.22
C PRO A 55 9.99 -1.68 22.09
N PRO A 56 11.08 -1.64 22.89
CA PRO A 56 12.09 -2.69 22.87
C PRO A 56 11.49 -4.07 23.17
N ASP A 57 11.98 -5.10 22.48
CA ASP A 57 11.64 -6.49 22.78
C ASP A 57 11.92 -6.82 24.26
N ASP A 58 10.85 -7.17 24.97
CA ASP A 58 10.89 -7.59 26.37
C ASP A 58 10.87 -9.11 26.52
N GLY A 59 10.99 -9.84 25.41
CA GLY A 59 11.00 -11.30 25.34
C GLY A 59 9.61 -11.93 25.46
N THR A 60 8.55 -11.12 25.44
CA THR A 60 7.16 -11.58 25.54
C THR A 60 6.45 -11.40 24.20
N ALA A 61 5.64 -12.38 23.85
CA ALA A 61 4.78 -12.36 22.66
C ALA A 61 3.37 -12.82 23.03
N LYS A 62 2.38 -12.37 22.25
CA LYS A 62 1.02 -12.89 22.30
C LYS A 62 0.70 -13.56 20.98
N VAL A 63 0.23 -14.80 21.03
CA VAL A 63 -0.24 -15.53 19.86
C VAL A 63 -1.75 -15.71 20.02
N SER A 64 -2.50 -15.04 19.17
CA SER A 64 -3.95 -15.08 19.17
C SER A 64 -4.48 -15.97 18.07
N PHE A 65 -5.55 -16.69 18.32
CA PHE A 65 -6.28 -17.44 17.30
C PHE A 65 -7.79 -17.19 17.41
N TYR A 66 -8.49 -17.46 16.31
CA TYR A 66 -9.89 -17.10 16.13
C TYR A 66 -10.71 -18.36 15.89
N LEU A 67 -11.79 -18.52 16.64
CA LEU A 67 -12.75 -19.60 16.46
C LEU A 67 -14.13 -19.05 16.15
N ASP A 68 -14.79 -19.67 15.18
CA ASP A 68 -16.20 -19.45 14.85
C ASP A 68 -17.13 -19.84 16.01
N ASP A 69 -18.35 -19.31 16.00
CA ASP A 69 -19.36 -19.65 17.02
C ASP A 69 -19.75 -21.14 17.02
N ASP A 70 -19.64 -21.81 15.87
CA ASP A 70 -19.96 -23.23 15.70
C ASP A 70 -18.78 -24.18 15.99
N ALA A 71 -17.60 -23.65 16.34
CA ALA A 71 -16.40 -24.44 16.62
C ALA A 71 -16.46 -25.15 17.99
N ASP A 72 -15.80 -26.31 18.10
CA ASP A 72 -15.59 -27.03 19.36
C ASP A 72 -14.50 -26.36 20.20
N VAL A 73 -14.85 -25.24 20.82
CA VAL A 73 -13.95 -24.42 21.64
C VAL A 73 -13.33 -25.24 22.78
N GLU A 74 -14.11 -26.09 23.46
CA GLU A 74 -13.61 -26.88 24.58
C GLU A 74 -12.60 -27.93 24.13
N GLY A 75 -12.88 -28.63 23.02
CA GLY A 75 -11.97 -29.60 22.43
C GLY A 75 -10.66 -28.97 21.96
N ILE A 76 -10.74 -27.86 21.23
CA ILE A 76 -9.56 -27.14 20.73
C ILE A 76 -8.71 -26.61 21.89
N LEU A 77 -9.33 -26.01 22.92
CA LEU A 77 -8.58 -25.54 24.09
C LEU A 77 -7.93 -26.67 24.90
N ALA A 78 -8.52 -27.87 24.90
CA ALA A 78 -7.91 -29.04 25.52
C ALA A 78 -6.65 -29.48 24.75
N GLN A 79 -6.73 -29.55 23.42
CA GLN A 79 -5.59 -29.87 22.55
C GLN A 79 -4.48 -28.82 22.66
N VAL A 80 -4.83 -27.53 22.70
CA VAL A 80 -3.87 -26.45 22.90
C VAL A 80 -3.15 -26.60 24.24
N LYS A 81 -3.87 -26.89 25.33
CA LYS A 81 -3.24 -27.10 26.65
C LYS A 81 -2.31 -28.31 26.64
N GLU A 82 -2.70 -29.40 26.00
CA GLU A 82 -1.85 -30.60 25.86
C GLU A 82 -0.58 -30.29 25.06
N GLY A 83 -0.71 -29.64 23.90
CA GLY A 83 0.43 -29.22 23.08
C GLY A 83 1.37 -28.26 23.81
N LEU A 84 0.85 -27.33 24.62
CA LEU A 84 1.67 -26.44 25.44
C LEU A 84 2.46 -27.21 26.52
N GLU A 85 1.87 -28.22 27.17
CA GLU A 85 2.60 -29.06 28.13
C GLU A 85 3.73 -29.86 27.47
N GLU A 86 3.53 -30.33 26.23
CA GLU A 86 4.59 -30.97 25.47
C GLU A 86 5.71 -29.99 25.09
N LEU A 87 5.37 -28.80 24.61
CA LEU A 87 6.33 -27.77 24.23
C LEU A 87 7.17 -27.25 25.39
N LYS A 88 6.63 -27.20 26.62
CA LYS A 88 7.38 -26.81 27.85
C LYS A 88 8.62 -27.67 28.09
N LEU A 89 8.69 -28.88 27.53
CA LEU A 89 9.85 -29.76 27.65
C LEU A 89 11.03 -29.31 26.78
N PHE A 90 10.79 -28.48 25.75
CA PHE A 90 11.77 -28.10 24.74
C PHE A 90 12.09 -26.61 24.73
N VAL A 91 11.16 -25.77 25.17
CA VAL A 91 11.28 -24.30 25.15
C VAL A 91 10.63 -23.65 26.37
N ASP A 92 11.14 -22.50 26.79
CA ASP A 92 10.49 -21.68 27.81
C ASP A 92 9.30 -20.94 27.20
N LEU A 93 8.10 -21.32 27.60
CA LEU A 93 6.84 -20.73 27.12
C LEU A 93 6.34 -19.57 27.99
N GLY A 94 7.06 -19.18 29.06
CA GLY A 94 6.62 -18.11 29.95
C GLY A 94 5.34 -18.46 30.73
N THR A 95 4.37 -17.53 30.79
CA THR A 95 3.16 -17.70 31.62
C THR A 95 2.15 -18.69 31.04
N CYS A 96 2.10 -18.84 29.71
CA CYS A 96 1.11 -19.65 28.99
C CYS A 96 -0.35 -19.30 29.35
N GLU A 97 -0.61 -18.05 29.71
CA GLU A 97 -1.96 -17.61 30.06
C GLU A 97 -2.80 -17.46 28.78
N ILE A 98 -3.96 -18.11 28.76
CA ILE A 98 -4.94 -18.00 27.66
C ILE A 98 -6.12 -17.16 28.13
N GLU A 99 -6.32 -16.02 27.48
CA GLU A 99 -7.46 -15.14 27.69
C GLU A 99 -8.45 -15.28 26.53
N ALA A 100 -9.74 -15.34 26.84
CA ALA A 100 -10.81 -15.36 25.85
C ALA A 100 -11.47 -13.98 25.76
N SER A 101 -11.61 -13.46 24.56
CA SER A 101 -12.34 -12.23 24.26
C SER A 101 -13.24 -12.43 23.03
N GLU A 102 -14.19 -11.51 22.83
CA GLU A 102 -15.06 -11.47 21.66
C GLU A 102 -14.63 -10.28 20.81
N THR A 103 -14.36 -10.50 19.53
CA THR A 103 -14.03 -9.43 18.59
C THR A 103 -14.98 -9.46 17.41
N GLU A 104 -15.31 -8.28 16.87
CA GLU A 104 -16.04 -8.17 15.60
C GLU A 104 -15.07 -7.89 14.46
N ASP A 105 -15.43 -8.29 13.23
CA ASP A 105 -14.64 -7.94 12.01
C ASP A 105 -14.38 -6.43 11.88
N LYS A 106 -15.21 -5.59 12.53
CA LYS A 106 -15.07 -4.14 12.46
C LYS A 106 -13.91 -3.60 13.30
N ASP A 107 -13.48 -4.31 14.34
CA ASP A 107 -12.45 -3.81 15.27
C ASP A 107 -11.04 -3.98 14.68
N TRP A 108 -10.79 -5.05 13.91
CA TRP A 108 -9.51 -5.22 13.21
C TRP A 108 -9.32 -4.19 12.08
N ILE A 109 -10.38 -3.90 11.30
CA ILE A 109 -10.32 -2.97 10.16
C ILE A 109 -10.02 -1.54 10.63
N ASN A 110 -10.36 -1.14 11.85
CA ASN A 110 -10.23 0.24 12.29
C ASN A 110 -8.97 0.52 13.12
N ASN A 111 -8.26 -0.49 13.61
CA ASN A 111 -7.10 -0.29 14.48
C ASN A 111 -5.94 0.45 13.81
N TRP A 112 -5.78 0.37 12.49
CA TRP A 112 -4.73 1.12 11.79
C TRP A 112 -5.04 2.63 11.70
N LYS A 113 -6.32 3.03 11.77
CA LYS A 113 -6.75 4.44 11.62
C LYS A 113 -6.13 5.36 12.66
N GLN A 114 -5.83 4.84 13.84
CA GLN A 114 -5.22 5.63 14.91
C GLN A 114 -3.77 6.02 14.61
N TYR A 115 -3.07 5.25 13.77
CA TYR A 115 -1.67 5.48 13.40
C TYR A 115 -1.51 6.39 12.18
N PHE A 116 -2.56 6.54 11.37
CA PHE A 116 -2.51 7.41 10.21
C PHE A 116 -2.81 8.88 10.59
N LYS A 117 -1.75 9.68 10.73
CA LYS A 117 -1.80 11.10 11.10
C LYS A 117 -1.58 12.03 9.90
N PRO A 118 -2.06 13.28 9.96
CA PRO A 118 -1.77 14.27 8.92
C PRO A 118 -0.26 14.44 8.72
N PHE A 119 0.18 14.48 7.47
CA PHE A 119 1.57 14.72 7.09
C PHE A 119 1.62 15.60 5.84
N THR A 120 2.80 16.12 5.52
CA THR A 120 2.93 17.05 4.40
C THR A 120 3.96 16.62 3.38
N VAL A 121 3.61 16.75 2.11
CA VAL A 121 4.55 16.68 0.98
C VAL A 121 4.72 18.09 0.46
N ASP A 122 5.80 18.75 0.90
CA ASP A 122 6.08 20.16 0.64
C ASP A 122 4.91 21.09 1.11
N ASP A 123 4.19 21.73 0.19
CA ASP A 123 3.02 22.60 0.43
C ASP A 123 1.68 21.87 0.28
N ILE A 124 1.69 20.54 0.22
CA ILE A 124 0.50 19.70 0.16
C ILE A 124 0.32 19.02 1.52
N LEU A 125 -0.86 19.18 2.11
CA LEU A 125 -1.29 18.47 3.31
C LEU A 125 -2.07 17.22 2.89
N ILE A 126 -1.63 16.05 3.35
CA ILE A 126 -2.34 14.79 3.18
C ILE A 126 -2.83 14.33 4.54
N LYS A 127 -4.12 14.00 4.65
CA LYS A 127 -4.72 13.49 5.88
C LYS A 127 -5.88 12.54 5.59
N PRO A 128 -6.28 11.70 6.56
CA PRO A 128 -7.58 11.05 6.50
C PRO A 128 -8.73 11.98 6.88
N THR A 129 -9.96 11.61 6.55
CA THR A 129 -11.19 12.36 6.80
C THR A 129 -11.48 12.52 8.30
N TRP A 130 -11.10 11.57 9.15
CA TRP A 130 -11.31 11.63 10.60
C TRP A 130 -10.33 12.52 11.37
N GLU A 131 -9.21 12.93 10.75
CA GLU A 131 -8.24 13.82 11.38
C GLU A 131 -8.56 15.30 11.07
N THR A 132 -8.31 16.17 12.04
CA THR A 132 -8.47 17.63 11.87
C THR A 132 -7.27 18.24 11.16
N ILE A 133 -7.48 19.34 10.43
CA ILE A 133 -6.40 20.10 9.79
C ILE A 133 -5.59 20.84 10.87
N PRO A 134 -4.26 20.60 10.99
CA PRO A 134 -3.41 21.38 11.89
C PRO A 134 -3.41 22.88 11.52
N GLU A 135 -3.43 23.78 12.51
CA GLU A 135 -3.55 25.23 12.30
C GLU A 135 -2.47 25.78 11.36
N GLU A 136 -1.25 25.26 11.49
CA GLU A 136 -0.06 25.61 10.70
C GLU A 136 -0.07 25.11 9.25
N HIS A 137 -1.11 24.38 8.83
CA HIS A 137 -1.24 23.82 7.48
C HIS A 137 -2.53 24.25 6.77
N LYS A 138 -3.26 25.23 7.30
CA LYS A 138 -4.54 25.70 6.73
C LYS A 138 -4.41 26.33 5.34
N ASP A 139 -3.23 26.81 4.98
CA ASP A 139 -2.91 27.42 3.69
C ASP A 139 -2.37 26.42 2.64
N LYS A 140 -2.08 25.19 3.06
CA LYS A 140 -1.58 24.12 2.18
C LYS A 140 -2.68 23.56 1.29
N LEU A 141 -2.29 23.06 0.12
CA LEU A 141 -3.19 22.30 -0.74
C LEU A 141 -3.61 21.02 -0.01
N LEU A 142 -4.91 20.85 0.24
CA LEU A 142 -5.43 19.69 0.96
C LEU A 142 -5.76 18.54 0.01
N ILE A 143 -5.23 17.36 0.33
CA ILE A 143 -5.63 16.07 -0.21
C ILE A 143 -6.15 15.22 0.96
N GLN A 144 -7.38 14.71 0.84
CA GLN A 144 -7.91 13.76 1.80
C GLN A 144 -7.83 12.35 1.22
N ILE A 145 -7.20 11.42 1.93
CA ILE A 145 -7.17 10.01 1.55
C ILE A 145 -7.55 9.21 2.77
N ASP A 146 -8.60 8.41 2.65
CA ASP A 146 -8.92 7.40 3.63
C ASP A 146 -8.29 6.10 3.15
N PRO A 147 -7.27 5.59 3.87
CA PRO A 147 -6.80 4.25 3.57
C PRO A 147 -7.96 3.27 3.79
N GLY A 148 -8.06 2.29 2.91
CA GLY A 148 -9.09 1.26 2.95
C GLY A 148 -8.44 -0.08 2.69
N THR A 149 -9.11 -0.90 1.88
CA THR A 149 -8.50 -2.12 1.33
C THR A 149 -7.52 -1.82 0.19
N ALA A 150 -7.61 -0.63 -0.43
CA ALA A 150 -6.73 -0.23 -1.53
C ALA A 150 -5.42 0.43 -1.03
N PHE A 151 -4.32 0.07 -1.68
CA PHE A 151 -2.97 0.56 -1.37
C PHE A 151 -2.79 2.06 -1.69
N GLY A 152 -1.92 2.76 -0.96
CA GLY A 152 -1.50 4.13 -1.28
C GLY A 152 -2.04 5.21 -0.34
N THR A 153 -1.52 5.27 0.88
CA THR A 153 -1.85 6.32 1.87
C THR A 153 -1.20 7.68 1.55
N GLY A 154 -0.13 7.66 0.75
CA GLY A 154 0.71 8.81 0.46
C GLY A 154 1.92 8.98 1.36
N MET A 155 1.98 8.26 2.49
CA MET A 155 3.05 8.43 3.46
C MET A 155 4.38 7.89 2.96
N HIS A 156 4.35 6.81 2.19
CA HIS A 156 5.53 6.18 1.62
C HIS A 156 6.27 7.10 0.63
N GLU A 157 7.59 7.06 0.68
CA GLU A 157 8.50 7.95 -0.06
C GLU A 157 8.24 7.92 -1.56
N THR A 158 7.88 6.76 -2.12
CA THR A 158 7.61 6.62 -3.55
C THR A 158 6.42 7.43 -4.01
N THR A 159 5.37 7.52 -3.19
CA THR A 159 4.19 8.36 -3.49
C THR A 159 4.59 9.83 -3.42
N GLN A 160 5.37 10.23 -2.42
CA GLN A 160 5.86 11.60 -2.28
C GLN A 160 6.75 12.02 -3.46
N LEU A 161 7.64 11.12 -3.94
CA LEU A 161 8.46 11.34 -5.13
C LEU A 161 7.58 11.58 -6.37
N CYS A 162 6.57 10.72 -6.59
CA CYS A 162 5.62 10.89 -7.69
C CYS A 162 4.85 12.21 -7.59
N ILE A 163 4.36 12.60 -6.41
CA ILE A 163 3.66 13.88 -6.20
C ILE A 163 4.55 15.08 -6.56
N ARG A 164 5.83 15.06 -6.16
CA ARG A 164 6.78 16.14 -6.51
C ARG A 164 7.05 16.20 -8.02
N GLN A 165 7.09 15.06 -8.70
CA GLN A 165 7.21 15.03 -10.16
C GLN A 165 5.92 15.52 -10.84
N LEU A 166 4.74 15.11 -10.37
CA LEU A 166 3.46 15.60 -10.89
C LEU A 166 3.38 17.12 -10.83
N ARG A 167 3.82 17.72 -9.72
CA ARG A 167 3.86 19.18 -9.57
C ARG A 167 4.69 19.91 -10.64
N LYS A 168 5.72 19.27 -11.19
CA LYS A 168 6.57 19.86 -12.25
C LYS A 168 5.91 19.86 -13.63
N TYR A 169 5.05 18.86 -13.91
CA TYR A 169 4.58 18.57 -15.27
C TYR A 169 3.06 18.70 -15.46
N VAL A 170 2.28 18.72 -14.37
CA VAL A 170 0.83 18.93 -14.45
C VAL A 170 0.52 20.39 -14.76
N THR A 171 -0.40 20.58 -15.70
CA THR A 171 -0.95 21.86 -16.13
C THR A 171 -2.47 21.76 -16.20
N PRO A 172 -3.20 22.90 -16.32
CA PRO A 172 -4.67 22.89 -16.50
C PRO A 172 -5.20 22.06 -17.67
N GLU A 173 -4.38 21.82 -18.70
CA GLU A 173 -4.75 21.04 -19.89
C GLU A 173 -4.36 19.57 -19.80
N THR A 174 -3.62 19.18 -18.75
CA THR A 174 -3.05 17.84 -18.62
C THR A 174 -4.16 16.80 -18.53
N LYS A 175 -4.15 15.86 -19.49
CA LYS A 175 -4.82 14.56 -19.36
C LYS A 175 -3.83 13.55 -18.79
N LEU A 176 -4.15 12.93 -17.66
CA LEU A 176 -3.23 12.03 -16.95
C LEU A 176 -3.69 10.57 -16.98
N LEU A 177 -2.72 9.65 -17.14
CA LEU A 177 -2.89 8.21 -16.98
C LEU A 177 -2.24 7.75 -15.66
N ASP A 178 -3.00 7.13 -14.76
CA ASP A 178 -2.53 6.61 -13.47
C ASP A 178 -2.58 5.07 -13.47
N VAL A 179 -1.42 4.42 -13.56
CA VAL A 179 -1.33 2.95 -13.68
C VAL A 179 -0.94 2.33 -12.34
N GLY A 180 -1.80 1.43 -11.84
CA GLY A 180 -1.73 0.93 -10.46
C GLY A 180 -2.22 2.01 -9.50
N THR A 181 -3.45 2.50 -9.71
CA THR A 181 -3.97 3.70 -9.03
C THR A 181 -4.17 3.50 -7.53
N GLY A 182 -4.47 2.27 -7.08
CA GLY A 182 -4.76 1.95 -5.68
C GLY A 182 -5.86 2.86 -5.11
N SER A 183 -5.53 3.64 -4.10
CA SER A 183 -6.41 4.62 -3.46
C SER A 183 -6.81 5.80 -4.36
N GLY A 184 -6.13 5.99 -5.50
CA GLY A 184 -6.31 7.13 -6.40
C GLY A 184 -5.47 8.35 -6.02
N ILE A 185 -4.59 8.27 -5.02
CA ILE A 185 -3.88 9.43 -4.48
C ILE A 185 -3.10 10.22 -5.54
N LEU A 186 -2.46 9.56 -6.51
CA LEU A 186 -1.67 10.24 -7.55
C LEU A 186 -2.56 10.96 -8.56
N GLY A 187 -3.63 10.31 -9.02
CA GLY A 187 -4.66 10.97 -9.82
C GLY A 187 -5.34 12.13 -9.10
N ILE A 188 -5.70 11.98 -7.82
CA ILE A 188 -6.29 13.05 -7.01
C ILE A 188 -5.31 14.21 -6.82
N ALA A 189 -4.03 13.91 -6.53
CA ALA A 189 -2.98 14.92 -6.45
C ALA A 189 -2.86 15.69 -7.76
N ALA A 190 -2.87 15.00 -8.91
CA ALA A 190 -2.84 15.65 -10.22
C ALA A 190 -4.06 16.56 -10.45
N LEU A 191 -5.27 16.12 -10.09
CA LEU A 191 -6.50 16.92 -10.21
C LEU A 191 -6.47 18.17 -9.32
N LYS A 192 -5.95 18.03 -8.09
CA LYS A 192 -5.76 19.15 -7.15
C LYS A 192 -4.66 20.12 -7.61
N LEU A 193 -3.65 19.62 -8.32
CA LEU A 193 -2.63 20.42 -9.00
C LEU A 193 -3.13 21.06 -10.31
N GLY A 194 -4.34 20.71 -10.75
CA GLY A 194 -5.02 21.36 -11.86
C GLY A 194 -5.22 20.52 -13.12
N ALA A 195 -4.80 19.25 -13.16
CA ALA A 195 -5.02 18.38 -14.31
C ALA A 195 -6.49 18.37 -14.75
N ARG A 196 -6.75 18.33 -16.06
CA ARG A 196 -8.12 18.38 -16.60
C ARG A 196 -8.92 17.14 -16.20
N GLU A 197 -8.37 15.98 -16.51
CA GLU A 197 -8.98 14.67 -16.28
C GLU A 197 -7.90 13.60 -16.05
N VAL A 198 -8.29 12.53 -15.37
CA VAL A 198 -7.46 11.36 -15.09
C VAL A 198 -8.17 10.09 -15.58
N PHE A 199 -7.39 9.17 -16.13
CA PHE A 199 -7.80 7.79 -16.36
C PHE A 199 -6.89 6.87 -15.56
N GLY A 200 -7.47 5.97 -14.77
CA GLY A 200 -6.78 5.03 -13.91
C GLY A 200 -7.01 3.59 -14.33
N THR A 201 -6.01 2.74 -14.14
CA THR A 201 -6.14 1.29 -14.26
C THR A 201 -5.59 0.61 -13.01
N ASP A 202 -6.28 -0.40 -12.51
CA ASP A 202 -5.78 -1.25 -11.43
C ASP A 202 -6.20 -2.71 -11.63
N LEU A 203 -5.46 -3.66 -11.07
CA LEU A 203 -5.85 -5.07 -11.09
C LEU A 203 -6.92 -5.38 -10.03
N ASP A 204 -6.89 -4.63 -8.93
CA ASP A 204 -7.85 -4.79 -7.83
C ASP A 204 -9.15 -4.02 -8.11
N GLU A 205 -10.28 -4.71 -8.02
CA GLU A 205 -11.61 -4.09 -8.15
C GLU A 205 -11.89 -3.07 -7.03
N ASN A 206 -11.28 -3.24 -5.85
CA ASN A 206 -11.44 -2.33 -4.72
C ASN A 206 -10.91 -0.93 -5.01
N ALA A 207 -9.97 -0.79 -5.95
CA ALA A 207 -9.45 0.51 -6.38
C ALA A 207 -10.56 1.41 -6.93
N ILE A 208 -11.55 0.86 -7.65
CA ILE A 208 -12.66 1.65 -8.21
C ILE A 208 -13.48 2.29 -7.08
N THR A 209 -13.82 1.51 -6.06
CA THR A 209 -14.56 2.01 -4.89
C THR A 209 -13.71 3.02 -4.12
N ALA A 210 -12.45 2.71 -3.85
CA ALA A 210 -11.55 3.60 -3.10
C ALA A 210 -11.34 4.95 -3.80
N VAL A 211 -11.14 4.96 -5.12
CA VAL A 211 -11.04 6.21 -5.88
C VAL A 211 -12.34 7.00 -5.80
N GLY A 212 -13.49 6.36 -5.93
CA GLY A 212 -14.79 7.01 -5.80
C GLY A 212 -14.98 7.73 -4.45
N GLU A 213 -14.70 7.04 -3.35
CA GLU A 213 -14.80 7.59 -1.99
C GLU A 213 -13.79 8.71 -1.73
N ASN A 214 -12.55 8.55 -2.22
CA ASN A 214 -11.51 9.58 -2.08
C ASN A 214 -11.78 10.80 -2.96
N LEU A 215 -12.39 10.65 -4.15
CA LEU A 215 -12.84 11.79 -4.96
C LEU A 215 -13.90 12.62 -4.24
N GLU A 216 -14.90 11.94 -3.66
CA GLU A 216 -15.94 12.59 -2.85
C GLU A 216 -15.32 13.34 -1.66
N SER A 217 -14.39 12.69 -0.96
CA SER A 217 -13.66 13.28 0.17
C SER A 217 -12.81 14.50 -0.22
N ASN A 218 -12.58 14.73 -1.51
CA ASN A 218 -11.80 15.86 -2.04
C ASN A 218 -12.66 16.89 -2.79
N ASP A 219 -13.99 16.74 -2.80
CA ASP A 219 -14.93 17.57 -3.57
C ASP A 219 -14.63 17.55 -5.08
N ILE A 220 -14.20 16.40 -5.62
CA ILE A 220 -13.90 16.23 -7.05
C ILE A 220 -15.01 15.43 -7.71
N GLY A 221 -15.53 15.93 -8.84
CA GLY A 221 -16.54 15.22 -9.64
C GLY A 221 -15.99 13.91 -10.23
N ALA A 222 -16.78 12.83 -10.14
CA ALA A 222 -16.41 11.51 -10.66
C ALA A 222 -16.16 11.48 -12.18
N ASP A 223 -16.68 12.45 -12.93
CA ASP A 223 -16.42 12.63 -14.36
C ASP A 223 -14.97 13.03 -14.67
N ARG A 224 -14.23 13.52 -13.69
CA ARG A 224 -12.83 13.93 -13.86
C ARG A 224 -11.82 12.82 -13.61
N PHE A 225 -12.22 11.68 -13.07
CA PHE A 225 -11.33 10.55 -12.84
C PHE A 225 -12.07 9.24 -13.10
N THR A 226 -11.81 8.64 -14.26
CA THR A 226 -12.32 7.32 -14.62
C THR A 226 -11.34 6.25 -14.18
N VAL A 227 -11.81 5.19 -13.52
CA VAL A 227 -10.98 4.03 -13.15
C VAL A 227 -11.60 2.76 -13.74
N VAL A 228 -10.74 1.89 -14.26
CA VAL A 228 -11.13 0.57 -14.77
C VAL A 228 -10.29 -0.52 -14.13
N GLN A 229 -10.90 -1.68 -13.92
CA GLN A 229 -10.18 -2.87 -13.50
C GLN A 229 -9.56 -3.54 -14.72
N GLY A 230 -8.25 -3.74 -14.71
CA GLY A 230 -7.54 -4.57 -15.69
C GLY A 230 -6.08 -4.20 -15.89
N ASN A 231 -5.39 -5.06 -16.65
CA ASN A 231 -3.96 -4.94 -16.91
C ASN A 231 -3.69 -4.18 -18.21
N ILE A 232 -3.16 -2.95 -18.13
CA ILE A 232 -2.82 -2.19 -19.34
C ILE A 232 -1.67 -2.81 -20.15
N ILE A 233 -0.82 -3.65 -19.55
CA ILE A 233 0.38 -4.18 -20.21
C ILE A 233 0.03 -5.15 -21.35
N ASP A 234 -0.96 -6.02 -21.17
CA ASP A 234 -1.26 -7.09 -22.11
C ASP A 234 -2.76 -7.33 -22.37
N ASP A 235 -3.67 -6.57 -21.76
CA ASP A 235 -5.10 -6.63 -22.06
C ASP A 235 -5.49 -5.58 -23.11
N LYS A 236 -5.80 -6.06 -24.32
CA LYS A 236 -6.17 -5.20 -25.45
C LYS A 236 -7.45 -4.39 -25.20
N ALA A 237 -8.42 -4.95 -24.46
CA ALA A 237 -9.66 -4.24 -24.17
C ALA A 237 -9.40 -3.04 -23.25
N ILE A 238 -8.51 -3.20 -22.27
CA ILE A 238 -8.10 -2.13 -21.35
C ILE A 238 -7.27 -1.09 -22.08
N GLN A 239 -6.34 -1.49 -22.96
CA GLN A 239 -5.58 -0.58 -23.80
C GLN A 239 -6.48 0.27 -24.71
N ASP A 240 -7.47 -0.36 -25.36
CA ASP A 240 -8.44 0.32 -26.22
C ASP A 240 -9.31 1.30 -25.42
N GLN A 241 -9.69 0.94 -24.19
CA GLN A 241 -10.47 1.81 -23.31
C GLN A 241 -9.66 2.98 -22.74
N ALA A 242 -8.39 2.75 -22.39
CA ALA A 242 -7.46 3.81 -21.98
C ALA A 242 -7.20 4.78 -23.15
N GLY A 243 -7.22 4.30 -24.39
CA GLY A 243 -7.02 5.11 -25.58
C GLY A 243 -5.56 5.43 -25.86
N TYR A 244 -5.28 5.88 -27.09
CA TYR A 244 -3.92 6.00 -27.63
C TYR A 244 -3.50 7.45 -27.86
N GLU A 245 -2.23 7.74 -27.61
CA GLU A 245 -1.57 9.03 -27.81
C GLU A 245 -2.37 10.24 -27.29
N CYS A 246 -3.06 10.07 -26.15
CA CYS A 246 -4.00 11.07 -25.64
C CYS A 246 -3.59 11.68 -24.29
N TYR A 247 -2.64 11.07 -23.57
CA TYR A 247 -2.19 11.54 -22.26
C TYR A 247 -0.99 12.49 -22.37
N ASP A 248 -0.98 13.55 -21.56
CA ASP A 248 0.17 14.47 -21.45
C ASP A 248 1.17 13.96 -20.41
N VAL A 249 0.67 13.28 -19.39
CA VAL A 249 1.45 12.67 -18.31
C VAL A 249 0.90 11.27 -18.04
N ALA A 250 1.78 10.28 -17.86
CA ALA A 250 1.43 9.05 -17.15
C ALA A 250 2.25 8.95 -15.86
N VAL A 251 1.67 8.33 -14.85
CA VAL A 251 2.32 8.04 -13.58
C VAL A 251 2.08 6.58 -13.20
N ALA A 252 3.10 5.93 -12.65
CA ALA A 252 3.00 4.58 -12.12
C ALA A 252 3.88 4.44 -10.87
N ASN A 253 3.27 4.22 -9.70
CA ASN A 253 3.97 3.91 -8.47
C ASN A 253 3.79 2.42 -8.15
N ILE A 254 4.59 1.58 -8.81
CA ILE A 254 4.47 0.13 -8.81
C ILE A 254 5.86 -0.51 -8.76
N LEU A 255 5.92 -1.82 -8.57
CA LEU A 255 7.21 -2.53 -8.44
C LEU A 255 8.09 -2.39 -9.70
N ALA A 256 9.40 -2.27 -9.48
CA ALA A 256 10.40 -2.11 -10.54
C ALA A 256 10.29 -3.14 -11.69
N ASP A 257 10.04 -4.41 -11.37
CA ASP A 257 9.94 -5.47 -12.39
C ASP A 257 8.70 -5.27 -13.29
N VAL A 258 7.63 -4.66 -12.76
CA VAL A 258 6.44 -4.27 -13.53
C VAL A 258 6.74 -3.04 -14.38
N ILE A 259 7.47 -2.05 -13.85
CA ILE A 259 7.89 -0.86 -14.61
C ILE A 259 8.70 -1.23 -15.86
N ILE A 260 9.62 -2.19 -15.75
CA ILE A 260 10.45 -2.68 -16.87
C ILE A 260 9.60 -3.22 -18.03
N MET A 261 8.45 -3.81 -17.71
CA MET A 261 7.48 -4.26 -18.70
C MET A 261 6.61 -3.10 -19.19
N LEU A 262 6.07 -2.32 -18.26
CA LEU A 262 5.11 -1.24 -18.51
C LEU A 262 5.69 -0.14 -19.42
N GLN A 263 6.97 0.20 -19.27
CA GLN A 263 7.64 1.21 -20.09
C GLN A 263 7.61 0.89 -21.60
N LYS A 264 7.37 -0.37 -22.00
CA LYS A 264 7.20 -0.75 -23.41
C LYS A 264 5.83 -0.38 -23.96
N GLU A 265 4.80 -0.38 -23.12
CA GLU A 265 3.40 -0.14 -23.52
C GLU A 265 3.02 1.34 -23.40
N ILE A 266 3.41 2.00 -22.31
CA ILE A 266 3.05 3.40 -22.05
C ILE A 266 3.29 4.38 -23.22
N PRO A 267 4.36 4.25 -24.05
CA PRO A 267 4.54 5.11 -25.21
C PRO A 267 3.32 5.20 -26.13
N VAL A 268 2.55 4.12 -26.32
CA VAL A 268 1.39 4.15 -27.23
C VAL A 268 0.20 4.95 -26.68
N HIS A 269 0.18 5.22 -25.38
CA HIS A 269 -0.90 5.94 -24.69
C HIS A 269 -0.59 7.43 -24.49
N ILE A 270 0.67 7.79 -24.22
CA ILE A 270 1.09 9.19 -23.99
C ILE A 270 1.33 9.91 -25.31
N LYS A 271 1.00 11.19 -25.45
CA LYS A 271 1.39 12.05 -26.59
C LYS A 271 2.91 12.15 -26.74
N LYS A 272 3.37 12.42 -27.96
CA LYS A 272 4.76 12.83 -28.18
C LYS A 272 5.09 14.08 -27.35
N GLY A 273 6.20 14.03 -26.62
CA GLY A 273 6.62 15.06 -25.69
C GLY A 273 6.00 14.96 -24.30
N GLY A 274 5.05 14.05 -24.08
CA GLY A 274 4.48 13.80 -22.77
C GLY A 274 5.46 13.08 -21.82
N ILE A 275 5.10 13.04 -20.55
CA ILE A 275 5.99 12.64 -19.46
C ILE A 275 5.50 11.34 -18.82
N PHE A 276 6.42 10.41 -18.57
CA PHE A 276 6.16 9.21 -17.80
C PHE A 276 6.94 9.28 -16.48
N ILE A 277 6.20 9.31 -15.37
CA ILE A 277 6.74 9.36 -14.01
C ILE A 277 6.61 7.96 -13.42
N THR A 278 7.71 7.40 -12.92
CA THR A 278 7.70 6.08 -12.26
C THR A 278 8.33 6.15 -10.89
N SER A 279 7.79 5.41 -9.92
CA SER A 279 8.43 5.14 -8.63
C SER A 279 7.97 3.76 -8.11
N GLY A 280 8.34 3.39 -6.89
CA GLY A 280 8.29 2.01 -6.40
C GLY A 280 9.52 1.20 -6.74
N ILE A 281 10.62 1.93 -6.98
CA ILE A 281 11.92 1.40 -7.33
C ILE A 281 12.81 1.51 -6.10
N ILE A 282 13.09 0.38 -5.46
CA ILE A 282 14.15 0.32 -4.44
C ILE A 282 15.50 0.54 -5.12
N ASN A 283 16.43 1.24 -4.46
CA ASN A 283 17.73 1.62 -5.01
C ASN A 283 18.51 0.45 -5.67
N MET A 284 18.41 -0.77 -5.13
CA MET A 284 19.03 -1.97 -5.70
C MET A 284 18.51 -2.35 -7.09
N LYS A 285 17.30 -1.90 -7.45
CA LYS A 285 16.65 -2.13 -8.74
C LYS A 285 16.77 -0.94 -9.70
N GLU A 286 17.38 0.18 -9.28
CA GLU A 286 17.50 1.38 -10.10
C GLU A 286 18.14 1.09 -11.46
N GLU A 287 19.31 0.44 -11.46
CA GLU A 287 20.08 0.22 -12.68
C GLU A 287 19.29 -0.59 -13.71
N ALA A 288 18.59 -1.63 -13.26
CA ALA A 288 17.75 -2.45 -14.14
C ALA A 288 16.61 -1.64 -14.79
N VAL A 289 15.98 -0.71 -14.04
CA VAL A 289 14.94 0.17 -14.59
C VAL A 289 15.54 1.17 -15.57
N ARG A 290 16.71 1.76 -15.25
CA ARG A 290 17.39 2.72 -16.12
C ARG A 290 17.87 2.10 -17.42
N GLU A 291 18.41 0.88 -17.37
CA GLU A 291 18.79 0.10 -18.55
C GLU A 291 17.56 -0.19 -19.42
N ALA A 292 16.41 -0.54 -18.82
CA ALA A 292 15.17 -0.77 -19.56
C ALA A 292 14.68 0.49 -20.29
N PHE A 293 14.73 1.66 -19.64
CA PHE A 293 14.42 2.95 -20.28
C PHE A 293 15.44 3.31 -21.36
N ALA A 294 16.74 3.08 -21.14
CA ALA A 294 17.79 3.37 -22.11
C ALA A 294 17.68 2.48 -23.36
N ALA A 295 17.18 1.26 -23.21
CA ALA A 295 16.91 0.33 -24.31
C ALA A 295 15.63 0.66 -25.10
N ASN A 296 14.76 1.52 -24.58
CA ASN A 296 13.54 1.96 -25.25
C ASN A 296 13.76 3.29 -25.97
N ASP A 297 13.76 3.26 -27.30
CA ASP A 297 14.01 4.42 -28.13
C ASP A 297 12.86 5.44 -28.17
N ALA A 298 11.69 5.10 -27.59
CA ALA A 298 10.56 6.01 -27.44
C ALA A 298 10.72 6.97 -26.26
N PHE A 299 11.59 6.67 -25.29
CA PHE A 299 11.77 7.46 -24.07
C PHE A 299 13.17 8.05 -23.95
N GLU A 300 13.24 9.23 -23.34
CA GLU A 300 14.47 9.86 -22.85
C GLU A 300 14.31 10.09 -21.35
N VAL A 301 15.18 9.53 -20.51
CA VAL A 301 15.18 9.81 -19.08
C VAL A 301 15.59 11.26 -18.85
N VAL A 302 14.71 12.05 -18.25
CA VAL A 302 14.93 13.49 -18.00
C VAL A 302 15.37 13.78 -16.58
N GLU A 303 14.97 12.94 -15.62
CA GLU A 303 15.31 13.14 -14.22
C GLU A 303 15.24 11.81 -13.45
N VAL A 304 16.16 11.65 -12.49
CA VAL A 304 16.11 10.60 -11.46
C VAL A 304 16.16 11.27 -10.10
N THR A 305 15.20 10.98 -9.24
CA THR A 305 15.07 11.58 -7.91
C THR A 305 15.04 10.50 -6.82
N TYR A 306 15.44 10.86 -5.61
CA TYR A 306 15.70 9.94 -4.51
C TYR A 306 15.06 10.45 -3.22
N GLN A 307 14.50 9.53 -2.43
CA GLN A 307 14.08 9.80 -1.07
C GLN A 307 14.26 8.52 -0.25
N GLY A 308 15.16 8.56 0.74
CA GLY A 308 15.57 7.36 1.47
C GLY A 308 16.22 6.34 0.53
N GLU A 309 15.71 5.11 0.55
CA GLU A 309 16.16 4.02 -0.33
C GLU A 309 15.36 3.93 -1.64
N TRP A 310 14.41 4.84 -1.85
CA TRP A 310 13.48 4.80 -2.98
C TRP A 310 13.86 5.79 -4.08
N VAL A 311 13.59 5.37 -5.30
CA VAL A 311 13.93 6.08 -6.53
C VAL A 311 12.67 6.37 -7.33
N SER A 312 12.65 7.53 -7.99
CA SER A 312 11.73 7.83 -9.08
C SER A 312 12.51 8.15 -10.35
N VAL A 313 12.12 7.49 -11.45
CA VAL A 313 12.66 7.73 -12.78
C VAL A 313 11.58 8.43 -13.60
N THR A 314 11.89 9.62 -14.10
CA THR A 314 11.02 10.39 -14.98
C THR A 314 11.59 10.41 -16.39
N ALA A 315 10.78 10.02 -17.37
CA ALA A 315 11.14 9.99 -18.76
C ALA A 315 10.18 10.83 -19.61
N LYS A 316 10.65 11.30 -20.77
CA LYS A 316 9.86 12.04 -21.75
C LYS A 316 9.72 11.20 -23.01
N ARG A 317 8.51 11.11 -23.56
CA ARG A 317 8.28 10.45 -24.86
C ARG A 317 8.89 11.30 -25.97
N VAL A 318 9.86 10.76 -26.70
CA VAL A 318 10.59 11.47 -27.77
C VAL A 318 10.22 11.01 -29.18
N LYS A 319 9.68 9.79 -29.34
CA LYS A 319 9.25 9.27 -30.65
C LYS A 319 7.73 9.21 -30.78
#